data_AF-A0AA37SVU8-F1
#
_entry.id   AF-A0AA37SVU8-F1
#
_cell.length_a   1.000
_cell.length_b   1.000
_cell.length_c   1.000
_cell.angle_alpha   90.00
_cell.angle_beta   90.00
_cell.angle_gamma   90.00
#
_symmetry.space_group_name_H-M   'P 1'
#
loop_
_entity.id
_entity.type
_entity.pdbx_description
1 polymer ?
#
loop_
_entity_poly.entity_id
_entity_poly.type
_entity_poly.pdbx_seq_one_letter_code
_entity_poly.pdbx_strand_id
1 'polypeptide(L)'
;MAIFYAEASYMPLAFFVAIPLLFDVIKGNRMGLYAIASIFILCLLKITLVAHLYSDRIVQVEKITAEHKESKVIISKNGLPEELKPITWGLPFETLLITTLSDKDKCKTIVGAASIDEYERFMGLGQFINGMGNTIKGSIDTSYFKLDTSNYVIKWKE
;
A
#
# COMPACT_ATOMS: atom_id res chain seq x y z
N MET A 1 13.05 -2.76 -7.78
CA MET A 1 12.04 -1.68 -7.90
C MET A 1 11.58 -1.44 -9.34
N ALA A 2 12.48 -1.27 -10.33
CA ALA A 2 12.08 -0.98 -11.72
C ALA A 2 11.08 -1.98 -12.34
N ILE A 3 11.24 -3.28 -12.06
CA ILE A 3 10.37 -4.35 -12.58
C ILE A 3 8.93 -4.23 -12.02
N PHE A 4 8.77 -3.84 -10.74
CA PHE A 4 7.46 -3.69 -10.10
C PHE A 4 6.64 -2.55 -10.71
N TYR A 5 7.28 -1.40 -10.97
CA TYR A 5 6.62 -0.26 -11.61
C TYR A 5 6.33 -0.51 -13.09
N ALA A 6 7.18 -1.28 -13.77
CA ALA A 6 6.95 -1.69 -15.14
C ALA A 6 5.67 -2.53 -15.26
N GLU A 7 5.48 -3.56 -14.41
CA GLU A 7 4.29 -4.42 -14.44
C GLU A 7 2.99 -3.59 -14.31
N ALA A 8 2.92 -2.67 -13.35
CA ALA A 8 1.76 -1.80 -13.17
C ALA A 8 1.51 -0.87 -14.37
N SER A 9 2.57 -0.35 -14.99
CA SER A 9 2.47 0.58 -16.13
C SER A 9 2.00 -0.10 -17.41
N TYR A 10 2.31 -1.39 -17.61
CA TYR A 10 1.90 -2.13 -18.81
C TYR A 10 0.54 -2.80 -18.68
N MET A 11 -0.07 -2.83 -17.50
CA MET A 11 -1.37 -3.45 -17.28
C MET A 11 -2.51 -2.84 -18.12
N PRO A 12 -2.64 -1.51 -18.26
CA PRO A 12 -3.64 -0.92 -19.16
C PRO A 12 -3.38 -1.26 -20.63
N LEU A 13 -2.12 -1.26 -21.06
CA LEU A 13 -1.74 -1.63 -22.43
C LEU A 13 -2.11 -3.08 -22.72
N ALA A 14 -1.85 -4.00 -21.78
CA ALA A 14 -2.26 -5.39 -21.90
C ALA A 14 -3.78 -5.52 -22.07
N PHE A 15 -4.58 -4.70 -21.37
CA PHE A 15 -6.03 -4.68 -21.52
C PHE A 15 -6.47 -4.22 -22.92
N PHE A 16 -5.86 -3.15 -23.45
CA PHE A 16 -6.15 -2.65 -24.80
C PHE A 16 -5.77 -3.64 -25.91
N VAL A 17 -4.72 -4.45 -25.71
CA VAL A 17 -4.32 -5.50 -26.66
C VAL A 17 -5.19 -6.75 -26.51
N ALA A 18 -5.55 -7.13 -25.28
CA ALA A 18 -6.31 -8.34 -25.02
C ALA A 18 -7.77 -8.26 -25.52
N ILE A 19 -8.42 -7.09 -25.45
CA ILE A 19 -9.84 -6.95 -25.84
C ILE A 19 -10.09 -7.24 -27.34
N PRO A 20 -9.40 -6.58 -28.29
CA PRO A 20 -9.58 -6.89 -29.72
C PRO A 20 -9.24 -8.35 -30.02
N LEU A 21 -8.17 -8.87 -29.43
CA LEU A 21 -7.75 -10.25 -29.58
C LEU A 21 -8.83 -11.23 -29.08
N LEU A 22 -9.52 -10.91 -27.98
CA LEU A 22 -10.66 -11.69 -27.49
C LEU A 22 -11.79 -11.73 -28.51
N PHE A 23 -12.17 -10.58 -29.10
CA PHE A 23 -13.24 -10.55 -30.10
C PHE A 23 -12.89 -11.29 -31.38
N ASP A 24 -11.63 -11.25 -31.81
CA ASP A 24 -11.16 -11.98 -32.98
C ASP A 24 -11.13 -13.50 -32.74
N VAL A 25 -10.70 -13.94 -31.56
CA VAL A 25 -10.60 -15.38 -31.22
C VAL A 25 -11.96 -16.00 -30.88
N ILE A 26 -12.91 -15.23 -30.33
CA ILE A 26 -14.26 -15.72 -29.97
C ILE A 26 -15.17 -15.87 -31.19
N LYS A 27 -14.95 -15.09 -32.27
CA LYS A 27 -15.77 -15.15 -33.49
C LYS A 27 -15.60 -16.48 -34.23
N GLY A 28 -16.41 -17.46 -33.85
CA GLY A 28 -16.66 -18.69 -34.61
C GLY A 28 -16.07 -19.97 -34.04
N ASN A 29 -15.36 -19.93 -32.90
CA ASN A 29 -14.76 -21.13 -32.31
C ASN A 29 -14.88 -21.17 -30.78
N ARG A 30 -15.35 -22.30 -30.23
CA ARG A 30 -15.39 -22.57 -28.77
C ARG A 30 -14.01 -22.50 -28.11
N MET A 31 -12.95 -22.59 -28.90
CA MET A 31 -11.55 -22.50 -28.48
C MET A 31 -11.20 -21.18 -27.79
N GLY A 32 -11.83 -20.05 -28.17
CA GLY A 32 -11.65 -18.78 -27.47
C GLY A 32 -12.18 -18.79 -26.04
N LEU A 33 -13.28 -19.51 -25.80
CA LEU A 33 -13.87 -19.63 -24.47
C LEU A 33 -12.97 -20.47 -23.54
N TYR A 34 -12.32 -21.50 -24.08
CA TYR A 34 -11.30 -22.27 -23.33
C TYR A 34 -10.06 -21.44 -23.01
N ALA A 35 -9.62 -20.55 -23.91
CA ALA A 35 -8.50 -19.65 -23.66
C ALA A 35 -8.82 -18.63 -22.55
N ILE A 36 -10.03 -18.08 -22.51
CA ILE A 36 -10.47 -17.19 -21.41
C ILE A 36 -10.51 -17.96 -20.10
N ALA A 37 -11.11 -19.16 -20.11
CA ALA A 37 -11.19 -19.99 -18.93
C ALA A 37 -9.81 -20.35 -18.39
N SER A 38 -8.83 -20.66 -19.27
CA SER A 38 -7.47 -20.97 -18.84
C SER A 38 -6.77 -19.75 -18.25
N ILE A 39 -6.90 -18.56 -18.85
CA ILE A 39 -6.36 -17.31 -18.27
C ILE A 39 -6.98 -17.05 -16.90
N PHE A 40 -8.29 -17.22 -16.77
CA PHE A 40 -8.98 -17.03 -15.49
C PHE A 40 -8.47 -18.00 -14.42
N ILE A 41 -8.31 -19.28 -14.76
CA ILE A 41 -7.73 -20.29 -13.86
C ILE A 41 -6.29 -19.92 -13.47
N LEU A 42 -5.46 -19.47 -14.42
CA LEU A 42 -4.09 -19.03 -14.14
C LEU A 42 -4.06 -17.81 -13.22
N CYS A 43 -4.98 -16.86 -13.39
CA CYS A 43 -5.12 -15.71 -12.50
C CYS A 43 -5.50 -16.15 -11.08
N LEU A 44 -6.47 -17.06 -10.93
CA LEU A 44 -6.84 -17.60 -9.63
C LEU A 44 -5.68 -18.33 -8.96
N LEU A 45 -4.94 -19.14 -9.72
CA LEU A 45 -3.75 -19.85 -9.24
C LEU A 45 -2.63 -18.89 -8.84
N LYS A 46 -2.41 -17.80 -9.60
CA LYS A 46 -1.46 -16.74 -9.21
C LYS A 46 -1.89 -16.09 -7.89
N ILE A 47 -3.18 -15.78 -7.73
CA ILE A 47 -3.71 -15.16 -6.50
C ILE A 47 -3.46 -16.07 -5.31
N THR A 48 -3.77 -17.37 -5.42
CA THR A 48 -3.57 -18.31 -4.30
C THR A 48 -2.09 -18.49 -3.95
N LEU A 49 -1.21 -18.55 -4.95
CA LEU A 49 0.24 -18.66 -4.71
C LEU A 49 0.82 -17.40 -4.04
N VAL A 50 0.33 -16.21 -4.39
CA VAL A 50 0.89 -14.93 -3.89
C VAL A 50 0.18 -14.46 -2.62
N ALA A 51 -0.98 -15.01 -2.27
CA ALA A 51 -1.80 -14.57 -1.13
C ALA A 51 -1.01 -14.51 0.19
N HIS A 52 -0.14 -15.48 0.47
CA HIS A 52 0.64 -15.53 1.70
C HIS A 52 1.52 -14.28 1.89
N LEU A 53 2.14 -13.75 0.83
CA LEU A 53 2.98 -12.55 0.89
C LEU A 53 2.19 -11.32 1.36
N TYR A 54 0.92 -11.21 0.96
CA TYR A 54 0.05 -10.12 1.41
C TYR A 54 -0.40 -10.31 2.86
N SER A 55 -0.73 -11.55 3.25
CA SER A 55 -1.08 -11.87 4.64
C SER A 55 0.08 -11.59 5.61
N ASP A 56 1.29 -12.05 5.28
CA ASP A 56 2.49 -11.83 6.08
C ASP A 56 2.76 -10.33 6.25
N ARG A 57 2.57 -9.57 5.17
CA ARG A 57 2.70 -8.12 5.20
C ARG A 57 1.71 -7.44 6.14
N ILE A 58 0.44 -7.84 6.13
CA ILE A 58 -0.57 -7.31 7.05
C ILE A 58 -0.14 -7.57 8.50
N VAL A 59 0.34 -8.79 8.80
CA VAL A 59 0.85 -9.14 10.12
C VAL A 59 2.03 -8.25 10.54
N GLN A 60 2.95 -7.93 9.62
CA GLN A 60 4.03 -6.98 9.93
C GLN A 60 3.51 -5.57 10.20
N VAL A 61 2.49 -5.12 9.47
CA VAL A 61 1.86 -3.80 9.71
C VAL A 61 1.12 -3.76 11.05
N GLU A 62 0.45 -4.84 11.43
CA GLU A 62 -0.18 -4.96 12.75
C GLU A 62 0.87 -4.97 13.87
N LYS A 63 1.96 -5.72 13.69
CA LYS A 63 3.06 -5.78 14.65
C LYS A 63 3.69 -4.40 14.86
N ILE A 64 4.05 -3.70 13.80
CA ILE A 64 4.68 -2.39 13.91
C ILE A 64 3.74 -1.34 14.50
N THR A 65 2.44 -1.39 14.16
CA THR A 65 1.44 -0.50 14.79
C THR A 65 1.19 -0.82 16.26
N ALA A 66 1.36 -2.07 16.69
CA ALA A 66 1.30 -2.46 18.10
C ALA A 66 2.55 -2.05 18.90
N GLU A 67 3.73 -2.08 18.30
CA GLU A 67 5.01 -1.70 18.93
C GLU A 67 5.08 -0.19 19.27
N HIS A 68 4.39 0.64 18.50
CA HIS A 68 4.37 2.08 18.69
C HIS A 68 3.09 2.54 19.42
N LYS A 69 3.26 3.22 20.55
CA LYS A 69 2.13 3.75 21.34
C LYS A 69 1.53 5.02 20.72
N GLU A 70 2.35 5.76 20.00
CA GLU A 70 1.98 7.05 19.41
C GLU A 70 1.13 6.85 18.15
N SER A 71 0.18 7.75 17.94
CA SER A 71 -0.71 7.74 16.76
C SER A 71 0.01 8.16 15.48
N LYS A 72 1.14 8.86 15.58
CA LYS A 72 1.91 9.36 14.44
C LYS A 72 3.39 9.18 14.68
N VAL A 73 4.03 8.33 13.88
CA VAL A 73 5.45 8.01 14.05
C VAL A 73 6.18 8.07 12.72
N ILE A 74 7.38 8.64 12.73
CA ILE A 74 8.35 8.53 11.65
C ILE A 74 9.47 7.61 12.13
N ILE A 75 9.77 6.57 11.36
CA ILE A 75 10.83 5.60 11.63
C ILE A 75 11.79 5.49 10.45
N SER A 76 13.01 5.05 10.74
CA SER A 76 14.00 4.76 9.70
C SER A 76 13.53 3.60 8.81
N LYS A 77 13.65 3.76 7.49
CA LYS A 77 13.40 2.71 6.51
C LYS A 77 14.28 1.48 6.74
N ASN A 78 15.48 1.65 7.29
CA ASN A 78 16.38 0.53 7.59
C ASN A 78 15.88 -0.31 8.76
N GLY A 79 15.13 0.30 9.69
CA GLY A 79 14.51 -0.38 10.83
C GLY A 79 13.19 -1.07 10.50
N LEU A 80 12.70 -0.98 9.25
CA LEU A 80 11.49 -1.68 8.82
C LEU A 80 11.78 -3.16 8.49
N PRO A 81 10.80 -4.06 8.70
CA PRO A 81 10.80 -5.39 8.11
C PRO A 81 11.04 -5.33 6.60
N GLU A 82 11.80 -6.30 6.07
CA GLU A 82 12.16 -6.36 4.64
C GLU A 82 10.95 -6.31 3.73
N GLU A 83 9.83 -6.89 4.16
CA GLU A 83 8.55 -6.94 3.43
C GLU A 83 7.92 -5.55 3.25
N LEU A 84 8.22 -4.61 4.15
CA LEU A 84 7.67 -3.25 4.13
C LEU A 84 8.56 -2.23 3.40
N LYS A 85 9.87 -2.53 3.25
CA LYS A 85 10.83 -1.61 2.61
C LYS A 85 10.45 -1.20 1.17
N PRO A 86 9.88 -2.06 0.31
CA PRO A 86 9.53 -1.68 -1.06
C PRO A 86 8.37 -0.67 -1.13
N ILE A 87 7.53 -0.57 -0.10
CA ILE A 87 6.27 0.20 -0.12
C ILE A 87 6.20 1.19 1.06
N THR A 88 7.37 1.69 1.47
CA THR A 88 7.48 2.78 2.46
C THR A 88 6.58 3.98 2.17
N TRP A 89 6.37 4.30 0.89
CA TRP A 89 5.49 5.39 0.46
C TRP A 89 4.00 5.14 0.80
N GLY A 90 3.58 3.87 0.79
CA GLY A 90 2.20 3.43 1.05
C GLY A 90 1.93 3.09 2.51
N LEU A 91 2.98 2.90 3.31
CA LEU A 91 2.89 2.48 4.70
C LEU A 91 1.97 3.36 5.58
N PRO A 92 2.00 4.71 5.49
CA PRO A 92 1.11 5.55 6.30
C PRO A 92 -0.37 5.27 6.05
N PHE A 93 -0.73 4.94 4.81
CA PHE A 93 -2.10 4.60 4.44
C PHE A 93 -2.50 3.21 4.95
N GLU A 94 -1.59 2.24 4.87
CA GLU A 94 -1.86 0.88 5.35
C GLU A 94 -2.03 0.84 6.87
N THR A 95 -1.15 1.51 7.61
CA THR A 95 -1.30 1.64 9.05
C THR A 95 -2.58 2.34 9.42
N LEU A 96 -2.96 3.38 8.67
CA LEU A 96 -4.20 4.11 8.91
C LEU A 96 -5.41 3.21 8.70
N LEU A 97 -5.47 2.52 7.56
CA LEU A 97 -6.56 1.61 7.21
C LEU A 97 -6.70 0.47 8.22
N ILE A 98 -5.61 -0.24 8.50
CA ILE A 98 -5.61 -1.40 9.42
C ILE A 98 -6.06 -0.97 10.82
N THR A 99 -5.49 0.10 11.36
CA THR A 99 -5.85 0.54 12.72
C THR A 99 -7.29 1.08 12.79
N THR A 100 -7.78 1.72 11.73
CA THR A 100 -9.18 2.18 11.64
C THR A 100 -10.17 1.01 11.60
N LEU A 101 -9.81 -0.10 10.95
CA LEU A 101 -10.63 -1.31 10.91
C LEU A 101 -10.73 -1.96 12.30
N SER A 102 -9.65 -1.93 13.08
CA SER A 102 -9.66 -2.44 14.46
C SER A 102 -10.38 -1.50 15.43
N ASP A 103 -10.11 -0.20 15.35
CA ASP A 103 -10.68 0.82 16.23
C ASP A 103 -10.70 2.18 15.51
N LYS A 104 -11.90 2.65 15.15
CA LYS A 104 -12.09 3.93 14.43
C LYS A 104 -11.57 5.14 15.20
N ASP A 105 -11.45 5.05 16.52
CA ASP A 105 -10.97 6.13 17.39
C ASP A 105 -9.44 6.09 17.60
N LYS A 106 -8.75 5.04 17.17
CA LYS A 106 -7.30 4.85 17.37
C LYS A 106 -6.54 4.71 16.05
N CYS A 107 -6.80 5.64 15.13
CA CYS A 107 -6.07 5.73 13.87
C CYS A 107 -4.58 5.99 14.12
N LYS A 108 -3.72 5.13 13.56
CA LYS A 108 -2.26 5.32 13.59
C LYS A 108 -1.67 5.48 12.20
N THR A 109 -0.62 6.29 12.10
CA THR A 109 0.12 6.52 10.87
C THR A 109 1.61 6.33 11.13
N ILE A 110 2.24 5.44 10.39
CA ILE A 110 3.68 5.20 10.48
C ILE A 110 4.30 5.49 9.12
N VAL A 111 5.30 6.37 9.13
CA VAL A 111 6.05 6.77 7.94
C VAL A 111 7.43 6.13 8.00
N GLY A 112 7.77 5.37 6.96
CA GLY A 112 9.12 4.85 6.76
C GLY A 112 9.96 5.83 5.96
N ALA A 113 10.87 6.53 6.60
CA ALA A 113 11.68 7.59 5.98
C ALA A 113 13.09 7.10 5.66
N ALA A 114 13.63 7.50 4.50
CA ALA A 114 15.02 7.19 4.15
C ALA A 114 16.02 8.12 4.86
N SER A 115 15.60 9.35 5.16
CA SER A 115 16.34 10.35 5.93
C SER A 115 15.38 11.17 6.80
N ILE A 116 15.86 11.73 7.90
CA ILE A 116 15.06 12.62 8.76
C ILE A 116 14.70 13.90 8.00
N ASP A 117 15.67 14.47 7.27
CA ASP A 117 15.58 15.71 6.49
C ASP A 117 14.38 15.74 5.54
N GLU A 118 13.98 14.58 4.99
CA GLU A 118 12.83 14.44 4.10
C GLU A 118 11.52 14.91 4.75
N TYR A 119 11.43 14.78 6.08
CA TYR A 119 10.21 15.01 6.84
C TYR A 119 10.30 16.13 7.90
N GLU A 120 11.47 16.74 8.11
CA GLU A 120 11.63 17.83 9.07
C GLU A 120 10.66 19.00 8.81
N ARG A 121 10.49 19.36 7.54
CA ARG A 121 9.58 20.43 7.09
C ARG A 121 8.10 20.17 7.39
N PHE A 122 7.73 18.93 7.70
CA PHE A 122 6.36 18.53 8.02
C PHE A 122 6.13 18.32 9.51
N MET A 123 7.20 18.34 10.32
CA MET A 123 7.09 18.34 11.76
C MET A 123 6.39 19.63 12.22
N GLY A 124 5.36 19.49 13.05
CA GLY A 124 4.61 20.64 13.59
C GLY A 124 3.34 21.01 12.83
N LEU A 125 3.08 20.44 11.65
CA LEU A 125 1.89 20.78 10.86
C LEU A 125 0.61 20.09 11.35
N GLY A 126 0.70 19.13 12.27
CA GLY A 126 -0.45 18.33 12.75
C GLY A 126 -1.22 17.56 11.67
N GLN A 127 -0.76 17.60 10.42
CA GLN A 127 -1.42 17.04 9.25
C GLN A 127 -1.03 15.58 9.03
N PHE A 128 -1.77 14.88 8.16
CA PHE A 128 -1.36 13.57 7.67
C PHE A 128 -0.21 13.74 6.68
N ILE A 129 0.88 13.00 6.89
CA ILE A 129 2.02 12.92 5.97
C ILE A 129 1.90 11.63 5.17
N ASN A 130 1.87 11.75 3.84
CA ASN A 130 2.02 10.59 2.98
C ASN A 130 3.50 10.21 2.84
N GLY A 131 3.79 8.95 2.52
CA GLY A 131 5.18 8.48 2.38
C GLY A 131 5.87 8.95 1.09
N MET A 132 5.31 9.95 0.40
CA MET A 132 5.99 10.71 -0.66
C MET A 132 6.45 12.09 -0.16
N GLY A 133 6.39 12.33 1.15
CA GLY A 133 6.74 13.62 1.73
C GLY A 133 5.82 14.74 1.28
N ASN A 134 4.51 14.49 1.22
CA ASN A 134 3.48 15.51 1.05
C ASN A 134 2.46 15.45 2.18
N THR A 135 2.00 16.62 2.61
CA THR A 135 0.90 16.73 3.57
C THR A 135 -0.44 16.72 2.87
N ILE A 136 -1.35 15.88 3.34
CA ILE A 136 -2.74 15.90 2.88
C ILE A 136 -3.53 16.79 3.84
N LYS A 137 -3.82 18.01 3.39
CA LYS A 137 -4.62 18.98 4.18
C LYS A 137 -6.10 18.85 3.81
N GLY A 138 -6.92 18.40 4.74
CA GLY A 138 -8.39 18.49 4.65
C GLY A 138 -9.08 17.57 3.63
N SER A 139 -8.38 16.62 3.01
CA SER A 139 -8.99 15.69 2.03
C SER A 139 -9.17 14.26 2.53
N ILE A 140 -8.82 13.99 3.80
CA ILE A 140 -9.14 12.71 4.43
C ILE A 140 -10.49 12.87 5.11
N ASP A 141 -11.45 12.04 4.72
CA ASP A 141 -12.80 12.06 5.26
C ASP A 141 -12.77 11.68 6.75
N THR A 142 -13.04 12.67 7.61
CA THR A 142 -13.02 12.53 9.06
C THR A 142 -14.17 11.68 9.60
N SER A 143 -15.19 11.37 8.78
CA SER A 143 -16.24 10.41 9.14
C SER A 143 -15.72 8.97 9.19
N TYR A 144 -14.71 8.67 8.36
CA TYR A 144 -14.07 7.36 8.31
C TYR A 144 -12.80 7.30 9.14
N PHE A 145 -11.99 8.37 9.14
CA PHE A 145 -10.68 8.39 9.78
C PHE A 145 -10.61 9.49 10.85
N LYS A 146 -10.64 9.10 12.13
CA LYS A 146 -10.43 10.03 13.23
C LYS A 146 -8.93 10.20 13.48
N LEU A 147 -8.32 11.02 12.63
CA LEU A 147 -6.90 11.33 12.73
C LEU A 147 -6.60 12.13 13.99
N ASP A 148 -5.54 11.72 14.69
CA ASP A 148 -4.96 12.53 15.75
C ASP A 148 -4.46 13.87 15.17
N THR A 149 -4.61 14.95 15.92
CA THR A 149 -4.11 16.29 15.54
C THR A 149 -2.71 16.56 16.10
N SER A 150 -2.18 15.63 16.91
CA SER A 150 -0.81 15.68 17.42
C SER A 150 0.24 15.66 16.30
N ASN A 151 1.47 16.01 16.68
CA ASN A 151 2.63 15.99 15.78
C ASN A 151 3.23 14.59 15.65
N TYR A 152 3.92 14.35 14.54
CA TYR A 152 4.70 13.13 14.37
C TYR A 152 5.85 13.08 15.37
N VAL A 153 6.06 11.89 15.95
CA VAL A 153 7.20 11.59 16.81
C VAL A 153 8.25 10.85 15.99
N ILE A 154 9.49 11.31 16.01
CA ILE A 154 10.60 10.62 15.34
C ILE A 154 11.14 9.53 16.27
N LYS A 155 11.18 8.30 15.76
CA LYS A 155 11.86 7.15 16.37
C LYS A 155 12.90 6.62 15.40
N TRP A 156 14.06 7.28 15.39
CA TRP A 156 15.17 6.90 14.54
C TRP A 156 16.03 5.84 15.23
N LYS A 157 16.16 4.67 14.59
CA LYS A 157 17.18 3.68 14.93
C LYS A 157 18.11 3.58 13.72
N GLU A 158 19.40 3.71 13.97
CA GLU A 158 20.45 3.50 12.96
C GLU A 158 20.49 2.04 12.49
#